data_AF-A0AA86PTN8-F1
#
_entry.id   AF-A0AA86PTN8-F1
#
_cell.length_a   1.000
_cell.length_b   1.000
_cell.length_c   1.000
_cell.angle_alpha   90.00
_cell.angle_beta   90.00
_cell.angle_gamma   90.00
#
_symmetry.space_group_name_H-M   'P 1'
#
loop_
_entity.id
_entity.type
_entity.pdbx_description
1 polymer ?
#
loop_
_entity_poly.entity_id
_entity_poly.type
_entity_poly.pdbx_seq_one_letter_code
_entity_poly.pdbx_strand_id
1 'polypeptide(L)' 'MSPDLNPLFHCWNPLKSNIFPEECTTYDLLKEEVKRAWEQIPQDIINHLIDFMPKRLEEVIKQKGDATKY' A
#
# COMPACT_ATOMS: atom_id res chain seq x y z
N MET A 1 6.91 8.97 11.54
CA MET A 1 6.42 7.66 11.07
C MET A 1 7.35 7.21 9.96
N SER A 2 7.84 5.97 10.02
CA SER A 2 8.70 5.32 9.00
C SER A 2 7.78 4.63 7.97
N PRO A 3 7.39 5.31 6.87
CA PRO A 3 6.44 4.75 5.90
C PRO A 3 7.03 3.54 5.18
N ASP A 4 8.36 3.51 5.07
CA ASP A 4 9.21 2.46 4.51
C ASP A 4 9.10 1.12 5.25
N LEU A 5 8.71 1.16 6.52
CA LEU A 5 8.48 -0.01 7.37
C LEU A 5 7.01 -0.41 7.52
N ASN A 6 6.08 0.31 6.87
CA ASN A 6 4.69 -0.10 6.86
C ASN A 6 4.38 -0.84 5.55
N PRO A 7 4.30 -2.19 5.54
CA PRO A 7 4.06 -2.95 4.31
C PRO A 7 2.72 -2.57 3.67
N LEU A 8 1.73 -2.18 4.47
CA LEU A 8 0.41 -1.76 3.98
C LEU A 8 0.44 -0.38 3.29
N PHE A 9 1.47 0.43 3.52
CA PHE A 9 1.62 1.70 2.80
C PHE A 9 1.76 1.50 1.29
N HIS A 10 2.32 0.37 0.86
CA HIS A 10 2.45 0.05 -0.56
C HIS A 10 1.14 -0.38 -1.21
N CYS A 11 0.13 -0.76 -0.43
CA CYS A 11 -1.21 -1.04 -0.95
C CYS A 11 -1.92 0.24 -1.40
N TRP A 12 -1.46 1.43 -0.99
CA TRP A 12 -2.10 2.69 -1.41
C TRP A 12 -1.96 2.98 -2.90
N ASN A 13 -0.83 2.62 -3.50
CA ASN A 13 -0.62 2.82 -4.93
C ASN A 13 -1.60 1.98 -5.79
N PRO A 14 -1.68 0.65 -5.64
CA PRO A 14 -2.65 -0.16 -6.39
C PRO A 14 -4.09 0.22 -6.04
N LEU A 15 -4.38 0.59 -4.78
CA LEU A 15 -5.71 1.07 -4.39
C LEU A 15 -6.10 2.32 -5.20
N LYS A 16 -5.22 3.33 -5.30
CA LYS A 16 -5.48 4.56 -6.08
C LYS A 16 -5.59 4.28 -7.57
N SER A 17 -4.81 3.35 -8.10
CA SER A 17 -4.88 2.96 -9.51
C SER A 17 -6.21 2.30 -9.89
N ASN A 18 -6.91 1.71 -8.91
CA ASN A 18 -8.18 1.01 -9.11
C ASN A 18 -9.42 1.88 -8.81
N ILE A 19 -9.23 3.12 -8.35
CA ILE A 19 -10.32 4.07 -8.08
C ILE A 19 -10.46 5.02 -9.26
N PHE A 20 -11.69 5.21 -9.74
CA PHE A 20 -12.03 6.21 -10.77
C PHE A 20 -12.82 7.37 -10.13
N PRO A 21 -12.13 8.36 -9.53
CA PRO A 21 -12.79 9.39 -8.73
C PRO A 21 -13.66 10.33 -9.57
N GLU A 22 -13.38 10.45 -10.86
CA GLU A 22 -14.15 11.25 -11.82
C GLU A 22 -15.58 10.73 -12.03
N GLU A 23 -15.80 9.44 -11.76
CA GLU A 23 -17.11 8.78 -11.83
C GLU A 23 -17.90 8.89 -10.52
N CYS A 24 -17.25 9.31 -9.43
CA CYS A 24 -17.81 9.38 -8.09
C CYS A 24 -18.33 10.80 -7.79
N THR A 25 -19.62 11.05 -8.03
CA THR A 25 -20.24 12.37 -7.80
C THR A 25 -20.67 12.62 -6.35
N THR A 26 -20.67 11.59 -5.51
CA THR A 26 -21.03 11.67 -4.08
C THR A 26 -20.00 10.96 -3.21
N TYR A 27 -19.98 11.33 -1.93
CA TYR A 27 -19.12 10.68 -0.94
C TYR A 27 -19.43 9.18 -0.79
N ASP A 28 -20.71 8.80 -0.84
CA ASP A 28 -21.10 7.40 -0.69
C ASP A 28 -20.63 6.55 -1.87
N LEU A 29 -20.73 7.07 -3.09
CA LEU A 29 -20.18 6.41 -4.29
C LEU A 29 -18.67 6.25 -4.19
N LEU A 30 -17.95 7.29 -3.77
CA LEU A 30 -16.50 7.21 -3.56
C LEU A 30 -16.15 6.15 -2.50
N LYS A 31 -16.94 6.05 -1.43
CA LYS A 31 -16.71 5.08 -0.35
C LYS A 31 -16.94 3.64 -0.83
N GLU A 32 -17.96 3.40 -1.65
CA GLU A 32 -18.19 2.08 -2.26
C GLU A 32 -17.09 1.74 -3.25
N GLU A 33 -16.66 2.71 -4.06
CA GLU A 33 -15.60 2.53 -5.04
C GLU A 33 -14.25 2.21 -4.39
N VAL A 34 -13.90 2.88 -3.30
CA VAL A 34 -12.70 2.57 -2.51
C VAL A 34 -12.75 1.14 -1.96
N LYS A 35 -13.91 0.67 -1.50
CA LYS A 35 -14.07 -0.72 -1.03
C LYS A 35 -13.92 -1.72 -2.18
N ARG A 36 -14.58 -1.45 -3.31
CA ARG A 36 -14.49 -2.27 -4.53
C ARG A 36 -13.03 -2.37 -5.01
N ALA A 37 -12.34 -1.24 -5.06
CA ALA A 37 -10.94 -1.16 -5.46
C ALA A 37 -10.02 -1.93 -4.50
N TRP A 38 -10.31 -1.90 -3.19
CA TRP A 38 -9.59 -2.68 -2.18
C TRP A 38 -9.78 -4.19 -2.36
N GLU A 39 -11.01 -4.64 -2.58
CA GLU A 39 -11.33 -6.06 -2.82
C GLU A 39 -10.69 -6.62 -4.11
N GLN A 40 -10.36 -5.75 -5.05
CA GLN A 40 -9.66 -6.13 -6.29
C GLN A 40 -8.16 -6.24 -6.16
N ILE A 41 -7.57 -5.79 -5.04
CA ILE A 41 -6.14 -5.97 -4.81
C ILE A 41 -5.88 -7.47 -4.63
N PRO A 42 -5.08 -8.10 -5.52
CA PRO A 42 -4.78 -9.51 -5.40
C PRO A 42 -4.07 -9.83 -4.07
N GLN A 43 -4.50 -10.89 -3.39
CA GLN A 43 -3.97 -11.28 -2.09
C GLN A 43 -2.47 -11.60 -2.13
N ASP A 44 -1.96 -12.05 -3.27
CA ASP A 44 -0.53 -12.27 -3.52
C ASP A 44 0.30 -10.98 -3.43
N ILE A 45 -0.24 -9.83 -3.82
CA ILE A 45 0.44 -8.54 -3.62
C ILE A 45 0.62 -8.27 -2.12
N ILE A 46 -0.43 -8.49 -1.32
CA ILE A 46 -0.40 -8.26 0.13
C ILE A 46 0.59 -9.24 0.78
N ASN A 47 0.53 -10.53 0.41
CA ASN A 47 1.44 -11.55 0.92
C ASN A 47 2.89 -11.21 0.56
N HIS A 48 3.15 -10.79 -0.69
CA HIS A 48 4.48 -10.39 -1.12
C HIS A 48 5.03 -9.20 -0.31
N LEU A 49 4.18 -8.21 0.01
CA LEU A 49 4.57 -7.07 0.84
C LEU A 49 4.95 -7.49 2.27
N ILE A 50 4.24 -8.47 2.84
CA ILE A 50 4.54 -9.04 4.15
C ILE A 50 5.85 -9.84 4.09
N ASP A 51 5.98 -10.74 3.10
CA ASP A 51 7.17 -11.59 2.93
C ASP A 51 8.45 -10.78 2.68
N PHE A 52 8.32 -9.57 2.16
CA PHE A 52 9.44 -8.67 1.90
C PHE A 52 9.88 -7.85 3.14
N MET A 53 9.13 -7.89 4.24
CA MET A 53 9.45 -7.15 5.47
C MET A 53 10.84 -7.45 6.05
N PRO A 54 11.30 -8.71 6.15
CA PRO A 54 12.65 -9.01 6.63
C PRO A 54 13.73 -8.26 5.84
N LYS A 55 13.59 -8.17 4.51
CA LYS A 55 14.54 -7.48 3.64
C LYS A 55 14.52 -5.95 3.82
N ARG A 56 13.38 -5.36 4.17
CA ARG A 56 13.28 -3.94 4.52
C ARG A 56 14.02 -3.65 5.83
N LEU A 57 13.84 -4.52 6.83
CA LEU A 57 14.53 -4.42 8.11
C LEU A 57 16.05 -4.55 7.95
N GLU A 58 16.52 -5.46 7.10
CA GLU A 58 17.95 -5.57 6.74
C GLU A 58 18.50 -4.25 6.17
N GLU A 59 17.74 -3.58 5.30
CA GLU A 59 18.14 -2.29 4.73
C GLU A 59 18.19 -1.20 5.80
N VAL A 60 17.24 -1.15 6.74
CA VAL A 60 17.27 -0.23 7.88
C VAL A 60 18.51 -0.46 8.74
N ILE A 61 18.84 -1.73 9.04
CA ILE A 61 20.03 -2.10 9.81
C ILE A 61 21.30 -1.64 9.07
N LYS A 62 21.39 -1.90 7.77
CA LYS A 62 22.51 -1.47 6.92
C LYS A 62 22.67 0.06 6.91
N GLN A 63 21.56 0.78 6.91
CA GLN A 63 21.53 2.24 6.96
C GLN A 63 21.63 2.80 8.38
N LYS A 64 21.86 1.96 9.40
CA LYS A 64 21.97 2.36 10.81
C LYS A 64 20.76 3.16 11.31
N GLY A 65 19.57 2.81 10.80
CA GLY A 65 18.33 3.48 11.15
C GLY A 65 17.97 4.71 10.30
N ASP A 66 18.76 5.04 9.27
CA ASP A 66 18.44 6.09 8.31
C ASP A 66 17.40 5.63 7.25
N ALA A 67 16.87 6.58 6.48
CA ALA A 67 15.74 6.38 5.58
C ALA A 67 16.06 5.44 4.40
N THR A 68 15.31 4.34 4.29
CA THR A 68 15.52 3.38 3.21
C THR A 68 14.85 3.79 1.90
N LYS A 69 15.18 3.08 0.81
CA LYS A 69 14.56 3.29 -0.51
C LYS A 69 13.12 2.76 -0.64
N TYR A 70 12.62 2.12 0.42
CA TYR A 70 11.31 1.46 0.43
C TYR A 70 10.23 2.40 0.96
#